data_AF-A0A2E3MTH1-F1
#
_entry.id   AF-A0A2E3MTH1-F1
#
_cell.length_a   1.000
_cell.length_b   1.000
_cell.length_c   1.000
_cell.angle_alpha   90.00
_cell.angle_beta   90.00
_cell.angle_gamma   90.00
#
_symmetry.space_group_name_H-M   'P 1'
#
loop_
_entity.id
_entity.type
_entity.pdbx_description
1 polymer ?
#
loop_
_entity_poly.entity_id
_entity_poly.type
_entity_poly.pdbx_seq_one_letter_code
_entity_poly.pdbx_strand_id
1 'polypeptide(L)'
;MAILAVPVLVIVPFSAFRSLASEVEDGTFELLSITALNARQIVTGKLASAAIQLLIYFSALSPCVAFTYLLRGVDIVTIVAVLVYGFLASLLAASTGLLCATLTRSRMWQGFLSIVLVLALFFSGLWLVGGAIYSITEEPIPYQESGFMLFNVCAGVFYLSVVMMLVLATASQISFASENRSTRIRVVMVIQQLIWTGSVVTVALMSPDKYWLLVAFSGAGLYWAVMGSFLVGEEAKLSPRARRRLPQSLLGRMVFTWFNPGSETGYIFCIANLLALIVVLLFVDEMLRFTAVLPAGPSTGSWFALLLLAYLMFYLGLGRLLVVILRRFVRVTQLAAVFLLLGMAFVGALGSWVFQTWVIDISSYQVGWQLFNWGWSLTQIADDGITADTAWTLVLMGGLALLLFGVNLWLTLPEASAVRMLAPERVLEDESVLSQKGPGVAAARSPWREMDSA
;
A
#
# COMPACT_ATOMS: atom_id res chain seq x y z
N MET A 1 -0.79 -31.24 -5.72
CA MET A 1 -0.78 -29.83 -5.23
C MET A 1 -0.40 -28.84 -6.33
N ALA A 2 0.75 -28.96 -7.00
CA ALA A 2 1.15 -28.01 -8.06
C ALA A 2 0.14 -27.86 -9.22
N ILE A 3 -0.38 -28.98 -9.76
CA ILE A 3 -1.38 -28.97 -10.83
C ILE A 3 -2.72 -28.35 -10.35
N LEU A 4 -3.03 -28.48 -9.06
CA LEU A 4 -4.26 -27.99 -8.43
C LEU A 4 -4.21 -26.49 -8.10
N ALA A 5 -3.01 -25.93 -7.98
CA ALA A 5 -2.81 -24.52 -7.65
C ALA A 5 -3.11 -23.59 -8.84
N VAL A 6 -2.94 -24.07 -10.08
CA VAL A 6 -3.13 -23.26 -11.29
C VAL A 6 -4.58 -22.76 -11.45
N PRO A 7 -5.63 -23.60 -11.34
CA PRO A 7 -7.00 -23.11 -11.44
C PRO A 7 -7.35 -22.05 -10.37
N VAL A 8 -6.86 -22.25 -9.15
CA VAL A 8 -7.23 -21.42 -8.00
C VAL A 8 -6.47 -20.08 -8.03
N LEU A 9 -5.16 -20.10 -8.32
CA LEU A 9 -4.30 -18.91 -8.28
C LEU A 9 -4.28 -18.12 -9.58
N VAL A 10 -4.61 -18.73 -10.72
CA VAL A 10 -4.57 -18.04 -12.03
C VAL A 10 -5.97 -17.79 -12.57
N ILE A 11 -6.83 -18.81 -12.64
CA ILE A 11 -8.12 -18.68 -13.34
C ILE A 11 -9.08 -17.75 -12.58
N VAL A 12 -9.21 -17.89 -11.26
CA VAL A 12 -10.17 -17.06 -10.50
C VAL A 12 -9.76 -15.59 -10.41
N PRO A 13 -8.50 -15.22 -10.12
CA PRO A 13 -8.10 -13.82 -10.16
C PRO A 13 -8.23 -13.20 -11.57
N PHE A 14 -7.97 -14.00 -12.61
CA PHE A 14 -8.14 -13.56 -13.99
C PHE A 14 -9.62 -13.39 -14.38
N SER A 15 -10.52 -14.25 -13.92
CA SER A 15 -11.97 -14.08 -14.15
C SER A 15 -12.48 -12.81 -13.49
N ALA A 16 -12.03 -12.51 -12.27
CA ALA A 16 -12.35 -11.26 -11.57
C ALA A 16 -11.84 -10.03 -12.34
N PHE A 17 -10.60 -10.06 -12.84
CA PHE A 17 -10.05 -9.00 -13.71
C PHE A 17 -10.90 -8.82 -14.96
N ARG A 18 -11.21 -9.89 -15.69
CA ARG A 18 -11.98 -9.82 -16.94
C ARG A 18 -13.40 -9.28 -16.73
N SER A 19 -14.06 -9.69 -15.64
CA SER A 19 -15.42 -9.22 -15.30
C SER A 19 -15.50 -7.72 -15.06
N LEU A 20 -14.44 -7.08 -14.56
CA LEU A 20 -14.41 -5.63 -14.37
C LEU A 20 -13.83 -4.91 -15.61
N ALA A 21 -12.84 -5.50 -16.27
CA ALA A 21 -12.24 -4.94 -17.47
C ALA A 21 -13.26 -4.82 -18.62
N SER A 22 -14.12 -5.82 -18.81
CA SER A 22 -15.17 -5.76 -19.85
C SER A 22 -16.18 -4.65 -19.59
N GLU A 23 -16.58 -4.41 -18.34
CA GLU A 23 -17.49 -3.30 -17.98
C GLU A 23 -16.85 -1.92 -18.21
N VAL A 24 -15.53 -1.81 -18.01
CA VAL A 24 -14.77 -0.60 -18.34
C VAL A 24 -14.64 -0.41 -19.85
N GLU A 25 -14.45 -1.50 -20.61
CA GLU A 25 -14.37 -1.49 -22.08
C GLU A 25 -15.71 -1.12 -22.74
N ASP A 26 -16.81 -1.67 -22.25
CA ASP A 26 -18.14 -1.51 -22.85
C ASP A 26 -18.80 -0.16 -22.52
N GLY A 27 -18.18 0.67 -21.67
CA GLY A 27 -18.72 1.98 -21.25
C GLY A 27 -19.99 1.90 -20.39
N THR A 28 -20.52 0.69 -20.15
CA THR A 28 -21.65 0.41 -19.25
C THR A 28 -21.36 0.82 -17.81
N PHE A 29 -20.08 0.96 -17.47
CA PHE A 29 -19.64 1.53 -16.21
C PHE A 29 -20.24 2.92 -15.93
N GLU A 30 -20.33 3.80 -16.94
CA GLU A 30 -20.88 5.15 -16.74
C GLU A 30 -22.38 5.09 -16.40
N LEU A 31 -23.13 4.14 -16.98
CA LEU A 31 -24.52 3.89 -16.61
C LEU A 31 -24.67 3.37 -15.19
N LEU A 32 -23.81 2.42 -14.77
CA LEU A 32 -23.82 1.91 -13.38
C LEU A 32 -23.45 3.00 -12.38
N SER A 33 -22.56 3.92 -12.75
CA SER A 33 -22.17 5.03 -11.88
C SER A 33 -23.35 5.98 -11.57
N ILE A 34 -24.32 6.11 -12.49
CA ILE A 34 -25.52 6.96 -12.30
C ILE A 34 -26.56 6.30 -11.37
N THR A 35 -26.44 4.99 -11.11
CA THR A 35 -27.35 4.29 -10.19
C THR A 35 -27.08 4.65 -8.72
N ALA A 36 -28.03 4.35 -7.83
CA ALA A 36 -27.90 4.58 -6.39
C ALA A 36 -26.90 3.65 -5.67
N LEU A 37 -26.16 2.81 -6.41
CA LEU A 37 -25.20 1.87 -5.83
C LEU A 37 -23.86 2.55 -5.54
N ASN A 38 -23.32 2.32 -4.35
CA ASN A 38 -21.99 2.80 -4.01
C ASN A 38 -20.92 1.99 -4.76
N ALA A 39 -19.88 2.67 -5.29
CA ALA A 39 -18.76 2.02 -5.98
C ALA A 39 -18.12 0.86 -5.18
N ARG A 40 -18.16 0.95 -3.84
CA ARG A 40 -17.69 -0.11 -2.94
C ARG A 40 -18.52 -1.37 -3.03
N GLN A 41 -19.85 -1.24 -3.07
CA GLN A 41 -20.77 -2.38 -3.14
C GLN A 41 -20.53 -3.17 -4.43
N ILE A 42 -20.22 -2.49 -5.52
CA ILE A 42 -19.86 -3.11 -6.80
C ILE A 42 -18.57 -3.94 -6.66
N VAL A 43 -17.50 -3.34 -6.14
CA VAL A 43 -16.20 -4.02 -5.98
C VAL A 43 -16.30 -5.18 -4.99
N THR A 44 -16.96 -5.01 -3.84
CA THR A 44 -17.15 -6.09 -2.86
C THR A 44 -18.04 -7.20 -3.41
N GLY A 45 -19.04 -6.88 -4.25
CA GLY A 45 -19.86 -7.87 -4.93
C GLY A 45 -19.06 -8.74 -5.89
N LYS A 46 -18.16 -8.14 -6.68
CA LYS A 46 -17.25 -8.88 -7.57
C LYS A 46 -16.25 -9.73 -6.79
N LEU A 47 -15.68 -9.20 -5.71
CA LEU A 47 -14.79 -9.96 -4.84
C LEU A 47 -15.52 -11.13 -4.14
N ALA A 48 -16.75 -10.93 -3.70
CA ALA A 48 -17.58 -11.98 -3.10
C ALA A 48 -17.93 -13.07 -4.13
N SER A 49 -18.24 -12.70 -5.37
CA SER A 49 -18.44 -13.66 -6.46
C SER A 49 -17.19 -14.50 -6.72
N ALA A 50 -16.01 -13.88 -6.73
CA ALA A 50 -14.73 -14.60 -6.84
C ALA A 50 -14.48 -15.53 -5.63
N ALA A 51 -14.82 -15.11 -4.41
CA ALA A 51 -14.70 -15.92 -3.21
C ALA A 51 -15.61 -17.16 -3.24
N ILE A 52 -16.85 -17.02 -3.73
CA ILE A 52 -17.77 -18.16 -3.94
C ILE A 52 -17.22 -19.09 -5.02
N GLN A 53 -16.70 -18.55 -6.12
CA GLN A 53 -16.06 -19.35 -7.17
C GLN A 53 -14.87 -20.16 -6.60
N LEU A 54 -14.05 -19.54 -5.75
CA LEU A 54 -12.98 -20.23 -5.02
C LEU A 54 -13.50 -21.37 -4.15
N LEU A 55 -14.55 -21.14 -3.36
CA LEU A 55 -15.14 -22.17 -2.50
C LEU A 55 -15.67 -23.37 -3.29
N ILE A 56 -16.28 -23.13 -4.46
CA ILE A 56 -16.74 -24.19 -5.36
C ILE A 56 -15.56 -25.01 -5.87
N TYR A 57 -14.47 -24.36 -6.31
CA TYR A 57 -13.26 -25.07 -6.72
C TYR A 57 -12.65 -25.87 -5.56
N PHE A 58 -12.49 -25.29 -4.38
CA PHE A 58 -11.96 -26.02 -3.21
C PHE A 58 -12.83 -27.22 -2.81
N SER A 59 -14.15 -27.10 -2.90
CA SER A 59 -15.08 -28.22 -2.68
C SER A 59 -14.84 -29.35 -3.68
N ALA A 60 -14.70 -29.01 -4.97
CA ALA A 60 -14.40 -29.99 -6.02
C ALA A 60 -13.02 -30.65 -5.85
N LEU A 61 -12.04 -29.94 -5.28
CA LEU A 61 -10.68 -30.44 -5.06
C LEU A 61 -10.52 -31.25 -3.76
N SER A 62 -11.45 -31.10 -2.81
CA SER A 62 -11.40 -31.74 -1.49
C SER A 62 -11.17 -33.27 -1.55
N PRO A 63 -11.87 -34.06 -2.40
CA PRO A 63 -11.65 -35.50 -2.48
C PRO A 63 -10.24 -35.88 -2.94
N CYS A 64 -9.68 -35.14 -3.92
CA CYS A 64 -8.32 -35.37 -4.41
C CYS A 64 -7.28 -35.06 -3.33
N VAL A 65 -7.50 -34.01 -2.54
CA VAL A 65 -6.63 -33.63 -1.43
C VAL A 65 -6.72 -34.67 -0.30
N ALA A 66 -7.91 -35.17 0.02
CA ALA A 66 -8.09 -36.25 0.99
C ALA A 66 -7.38 -37.55 0.57
N PHE A 67 -7.34 -37.87 -0.72
CA PHE A 67 -6.59 -39.02 -1.23
C PHE A 67 -5.06 -38.85 -1.06
N THR A 68 -4.54 -37.62 -1.17
CA THR A 68 -3.11 -37.37 -0.92
C THR A 68 -2.70 -37.56 0.54
N TYR A 69 -3.62 -37.39 1.49
CA TYR A 69 -3.41 -37.73 2.90
C TYR A 69 -3.27 -39.25 3.11
N LEU A 70 -4.02 -40.06 2.36
CA LEU A 70 -3.95 -41.52 2.46
C LEU A 70 -2.67 -42.11 1.83
N LEU A 71 -2.13 -41.45 0.79
CA LEU A 71 -0.96 -41.94 0.04
C LEU A 71 0.39 -41.38 0.51
N ARG A 72 0.40 -40.33 1.35
CA ARG A 72 1.62 -39.71 1.87
C ARG A 72 1.47 -39.41 3.35
N GLY A 73 2.54 -39.62 4.13
CA GLY A 73 2.63 -39.28 5.54
C GLY A 73 2.68 -37.77 5.84
N VAL A 74 1.86 -36.95 5.18
CA VAL A 74 1.72 -35.52 5.46
C VAL A 74 0.58 -35.33 6.46
N ASP A 75 0.83 -34.55 7.51
CA ASP A 75 -0.15 -34.27 8.55
C ASP A 75 -1.40 -33.51 8.02
N ILE A 76 -2.57 -33.83 8.59
CA ILE A 76 -3.86 -33.20 8.28
C ILE A 76 -3.79 -31.69 8.49
N VAL A 77 -3.06 -31.24 9.52
CA VAL A 77 -2.91 -29.81 9.87
C VAL A 77 -2.21 -29.05 8.74
N THR A 78 -1.15 -29.63 8.17
CA THR A 78 -0.40 -29.04 7.05
C THR A 78 -1.24 -28.95 5.78
N ILE A 79 -2.06 -29.96 5.52
CA ILE A 79 -2.98 -29.93 4.37
C ILE A 79 -3.98 -28.78 4.54
N VAL A 80 -4.61 -28.65 5.71
CA VAL A 80 -5.55 -27.55 6.00
C VAL A 80 -4.86 -26.19 5.91
N ALA A 81 -3.66 -26.05 6.47
CA ALA A 81 -2.89 -24.81 6.41
C ALA A 81 -2.61 -24.38 4.96
N VAL A 82 -2.15 -25.29 4.10
CA VAL A 82 -1.91 -25.02 2.67
C VAL A 82 -3.20 -24.61 1.95
N LEU A 83 -4.34 -25.25 2.25
CA LEU A 83 -5.63 -24.86 1.67
C LEU A 83 -6.05 -23.45 2.10
N VAL A 84 -5.91 -23.13 3.38
CA VAL A 84 -6.25 -21.79 3.92
C VAL A 84 -5.34 -20.72 3.32
N TYR A 85 -4.02 -20.90 3.34
CA TYR A 85 -3.09 -19.94 2.74
C TYR A 85 -3.29 -19.82 1.23
N GLY A 86 -3.58 -20.92 0.52
CA GLY A 86 -3.91 -20.90 -0.90
C GLY A 86 -5.20 -20.12 -1.19
N PHE A 87 -6.23 -20.28 -0.35
CA PHE A 87 -7.47 -19.50 -0.45
C PHE A 87 -7.22 -18.01 -0.22
N LEU A 88 -6.48 -17.65 0.84
CA LEU A 88 -6.12 -16.25 1.13
C LEU A 88 -5.26 -15.64 0.01
N ALA A 89 -4.23 -16.35 -0.47
CA ALA A 89 -3.41 -15.88 -1.57
C ALA A 89 -4.23 -15.61 -2.85
N SER A 90 -5.20 -16.48 -3.14
CA SER A 90 -6.09 -16.33 -4.30
C SER A 90 -7.05 -15.15 -4.15
N LEU A 91 -7.55 -14.89 -2.94
CA LEU A 91 -8.41 -13.75 -2.66
C LEU A 91 -7.64 -12.43 -2.79
N LEU A 92 -6.40 -12.39 -2.27
CA LEU A 92 -5.51 -11.24 -2.46
C LEU A 92 -5.21 -11.03 -3.95
N ALA A 93 -4.85 -12.09 -4.67
CA ALA A 93 -4.63 -12.05 -6.11
C ALA A 93 -5.88 -11.53 -6.87
N ALA A 94 -7.09 -11.97 -6.51
CA ALA A 94 -8.33 -11.48 -7.10
C ALA A 94 -8.54 -9.98 -6.81
N SER A 95 -8.27 -9.52 -5.59
CA SER A 95 -8.35 -8.08 -5.25
C SER A 95 -7.32 -7.24 -6.03
N THR A 96 -6.10 -7.75 -6.25
CA THR A 96 -5.12 -7.09 -7.12
C THR A 96 -5.54 -7.09 -8.59
N GLY A 97 -6.15 -8.19 -9.07
CA GLY A 97 -6.71 -8.27 -10.43
C GLY A 97 -7.81 -7.25 -10.65
N LEU A 98 -8.72 -7.07 -9.68
CA LEU A 98 -9.75 -6.02 -9.73
C LEU A 98 -9.13 -4.61 -9.79
N LEU A 99 -8.09 -4.34 -9.00
CA LEU A 99 -7.39 -3.06 -9.07
C LEU A 99 -6.75 -2.85 -10.45
N CYS A 100 -6.03 -3.84 -10.96
CA CYS A 100 -5.41 -3.80 -12.29
C CYS A 100 -6.44 -3.50 -13.40
N ALA A 101 -7.63 -4.11 -13.34
CA ALA A 101 -8.68 -3.88 -14.33
C ALA A 101 -9.09 -2.39 -14.45
N THR A 102 -8.92 -1.61 -13.39
CA THR A 102 -9.28 -0.18 -13.36
C THR A 102 -8.16 0.77 -13.79
N LEU A 103 -6.92 0.29 -13.95
CA LEU A 103 -5.76 1.16 -14.22
C LEU A 103 -5.76 1.73 -15.65
N THR A 104 -6.37 1.04 -16.60
CA THR A 104 -6.34 1.45 -18.00
C THR A 104 -7.71 1.41 -18.65
N ARG A 105 -8.06 2.46 -19.41
CA ARG A 105 -9.32 2.58 -20.18
C ARG A 105 -9.18 2.24 -21.66
N SER A 106 -7.96 2.17 -22.18
CA SER A 106 -7.73 1.90 -23.59
C SER A 106 -7.62 0.40 -23.85
N ARG A 107 -8.41 -0.10 -24.80
CA ARG A 107 -8.49 -1.51 -25.20
C ARG A 107 -7.14 -2.17 -25.47
N MET A 108 -6.22 -1.48 -26.18
CA MET A 108 -4.89 -2.01 -26.49
C MET A 108 -4.06 -2.28 -25.22
N TRP A 109 -4.03 -1.32 -24.31
CA TRP A 109 -3.29 -1.46 -23.05
C TRP A 109 -3.97 -2.42 -22.06
N GLN A 110 -5.30 -2.57 -22.09
CA GLN A 110 -5.98 -3.61 -21.31
C GLN A 110 -5.61 -5.02 -21.78
N GLY A 111 -5.47 -5.23 -23.10
CA GLY A 111 -4.94 -6.47 -23.67
C GLY A 111 -3.54 -6.79 -23.13
N PHE A 112 -2.62 -5.82 -23.21
CA PHE A 112 -1.26 -5.95 -22.65
C PHE A 112 -1.28 -6.24 -21.14
N LEU A 113 -2.06 -5.48 -20.37
CA LEU A 113 -2.18 -5.64 -18.93
C LEU A 113 -2.72 -7.03 -18.55
N SER A 114 -3.63 -7.60 -19.35
CA SER A 114 -4.14 -8.94 -19.14
C SER A 114 -3.05 -10.01 -19.28
N ILE A 115 -2.14 -9.87 -20.24
CA ILE A 115 -1.01 -10.79 -20.45
C ILE A 115 -0.02 -10.66 -19.28
N VAL A 116 0.34 -9.43 -18.92
CA VAL A 116 1.23 -9.16 -17.78
C VAL A 116 0.66 -9.72 -16.48
N LEU A 117 -0.65 -9.53 -16.25
CA LEU A 117 -1.33 -10.07 -15.07
C LEU A 117 -1.30 -11.60 -15.05
N VAL A 118 -1.60 -12.28 -16.16
CA VAL A 118 -1.54 -13.74 -16.23
C VAL A 118 -0.13 -14.25 -15.95
N LEU A 119 0.91 -13.62 -16.51
CA LEU A 119 2.30 -13.97 -16.23
C LEU A 119 2.63 -13.74 -14.75
N ALA A 120 2.25 -12.60 -14.18
CA ALA A 120 2.47 -12.29 -12.77
C ALA A 120 1.78 -13.29 -11.83
N LEU A 121 0.52 -13.67 -12.14
CA LEU A 121 -0.23 -14.69 -11.40
C LEU A 121 0.38 -16.09 -11.53
N PHE A 122 0.89 -16.42 -12.71
CA PHE A 122 1.56 -17.69 -12.95
C PHE A 122 2.87 -17.80 -12.14
N PHE A 123 3.73 -16.78 -12.21
CA PHE A 123 4.97 -16.74 -11.43
C PHE A 123 4.73 -16.68 -9.92
N SER A 124 3.75 -15.90 -9.45
CA SER A 124 3.40 -15.87 -8.04
C SER A 124 2.84 -17.21 -7.56
N GLY A 125 2.05 -17.89 -8.41
CA GLY A 125 1.57 -19.24 -8.15
C GLY A 125 2.69 -20.27 -8.06
N LEU A 126 3.66 -20.23 -8.99
CA LEU A 126 4.85 -21.07 -8.92
C LEU A 126 5.66 -20.83 -7.65
N TRP A 127 5.83 -19.57 -7.26
CA TRP A 127 6.56 -19.20 -6.05
C TRP A 127 5.87 -19.71 -4.78
N LEU A 128 4.54 -19.60 -4.71
CA LEU A 128 3.75 -20.12 -3.58
C LEU A 128 3.81 -21.65 -3.50
N VAL A 129 3.70 -22.34 -4.64
CA VAL A 129 3.83 -23.81 -4.70
C VAL A 129 5.24 -24.24 -4.32
N GLY A 130 6.27 -23.55 -4.81
CA GLY A 130 7.67 -23.80 -4.47
C GLY A 130 7.94 -23.61 -2.98
N GLY A 131 7.45 -22.51 -2.40
CA GLY A 131 7.52 -22.25 -0.97
C GLY A 131 6.81 -23.32 -0.14
N ALA A 132 5.61 -23.73 -0.55
CA ALA A 132 4.90 -24.81 0.14
C ALA A 132 5.65 -26.15 0.08
N ILE A 133 6.31 -26.47 -1.04
CA ILE A 133 7.15 -27.67 -1.15
C ILE A 133 8.34 -27.56 -0.21
N TYR A 134 9.05 -26.43 -0.24
CA TYR A 134 10.21 -26.16 0.63
C TYR A 134 9.86 -26.32 2.12
N SER A 135 8.74 -25.74 2.57
CA SER A 135 8.26 -25.89 3.96
C SER A 135 7.78 -27.30 4.31
N ILE A 136 7.50 -28.17 3.33
CA ILE A 136 7.15 -29.57 3.60
C ILE A 136 8.42 -30.44 3.66
N THR A 137 9.46 -30.10 2.90
CA THR A 137 10.66 -30.94 2.75
C THR A 137 11.80 -30.56 3.68
N GLU A 138 12.06 -29.27 3.89
CA GLU A 138 13.27 -28.77 4.56
C GLU A 138 12.98 -28.22 5.98
N GLU A 139 11.87 -27.50 6.16
CA GLU A 139 11.55 -26.86 7.44
C GLU A 139 10.10 -27.15 7.87
N PRO A 140 9.87 -28.15 8.74
CA PRO A 140 8.52 -28.45 9.21
C PRO A 140 7.91 -27.25 9.94
N ILE A 141 6.65 -26.94 9.62
CA ILE A 141 5.94 -25.78 10.18
C ILE A 141 5.85 -25.93 11.71
N PRO A 142 6.33 -24.94 12.50
CA PRO A 142 6.42 -25.05 13.96
C PRO A 142 5.08 -24.74 14.64
N TYR A 143 4.07 -25.60 14.42
CA TYR A 143 2.72 -25.41 14.98
C TYR A 143 2.67 -25.34 16.51
N GLN A 144 3.67 -25.92 17.19
CA GLN A 144 3.73 -26.03 18.65
C GLN A 144 4.39 -24.81 19.31
N GLU A 145 5.02 -23.93 18.53
CA GLU A 145 5.64 -22.74 19.07
C GLU A 145 4.59 -21.69 19.46
N SER A 146 4.72 -21.12 20.65
CA SER A 146 3.82 -20.07 21.16
C SER A 146 3.80 -18.83 20.25
N GLY A 147 4.90 -18.55 19.55
CA GLY A 147 5.01 -17.46 18.58
C GLY A 147 4.23 -17.69 17.28
N PHE A 148 3.99 -18.94 16.88
CA PHE A 148 3.39 -19.27 15.58
C PHE A 148 1.97 -18.72 15.44
N MET A 149 1.13 -18.89 16.47
CA MET A 149 -0.26 -18.42 16.43
C MET A 149 -0.32 -16.88 16.41
N LEU A 150 0.51 -16.21 17.23
CA LEU A 150 0.54 -14.75 17.25
C LEU A 150 1.01 -14.17 15.92
N PHE A 151 2.07 -14.74 15.34
CA PHE A 151 2.56 -14.35 14.02
C PHE A 151 1.46 -14.45 12.96
N ASN A 152 0.71 -15.56 12.95
CA ASN A 152 -0.41 -15.76 12.02
C ASN A 152 -1.55 -14.76 12.24
N VAL A 153 -1.85 -14.40 13.49
CA VAL A 153 -2.87 -13.37 13.79
C VAL A 153 -2.39 -12.00 13.31
N CYS A 154 -1.16 -11.60 13.60
CA CYS A 154 -0.56 -10.35 13.12
C CYS A 154 -0.54 -10.29 11.58
N ALA A 155 -0.06 -11.36 10.93
CA ALA A 155 -0.04 -11.48 9.48
C ALA A 155 -1.45 -11.47 8.88
N GLY A 156 -2.43 -12.12 9.52
CA GLY A 156 -3.83 -12.14 9.09
C GLY A 156 -4.51 -10.78 9.20
N VAL A 157 -4.25 -10.03 10.27
CA VAL A 157 -4.76 -8.66 10.45
C VAL A 157 -4.13 -7.72 9.42
N PHE A 158 -2.82 -7.83 9.20
CA PHE A 158 -2.13 -7.08 8.15
C PHE A 158 -2.68 -7.43 6.76
N TYR A 159 -2.85 -8.72 6.45
CA TYR A 159 -3.45 -9.22 5.22
C TYR A 159 -4.85 -8.60 4.97
N LEU A 160 -5.72 -8.62 5.97
CA LEU A 160 -7.08 -8.07 5.83
C LEU A 160 -7.05 -6.57 5.54
N SER A 161 -6.13 -5.85 6.17
CA SER A 161 -5.94 -4.43 5.94
C SER A 161 -5.47 -4.14 4.50
N VAL A 162 -4.63 -5.00 3.91
CA VAL A 162 -4.16 -4.88 2.51
C VAL A 162 -5.32 -5.14 1.54
N VAL A 163 -6.11 -6.20 1.76
CA VAL A 163 -7.30 -6.48 0.93
C VAL A 163 -8.27 -5.29 0.98
N MET A 164 -8.52 -4.73 2.17
CA MET A 164 -9.37 -3.56 2.32
C MET A 164 -8.82 -2.34 1.56
N MET A 165 -7.50 -2.12 1.62
CA MET A 165 -6.85 -1.06 0.86
C MET A 165 -7.02 -1.25 -0.65
N LEU A 166 -6.84 -2.46 -1.18
CA LEU A 166 -7.01 -2.76 -2.60
C LEU A 166 -8.45 -2.57 -3.06
N VAL A 167 -9.43 -2.99 -2.25
CA VAL A 167 -10.86 -2.76 -2.52
C VAL A 167 -11.18 -1.26 -2.54
N LEU A 168 -10.66 -0.49 -1.58
CA LEU A 168 -10.85 0.96 -1.55
C LEU A 168 -10.15 1.67 -2.72
N ALA A 169 -8.94 1.24 -3.08
CA ALA A 169 -8.21 1.77 -4.23
C ALA A 169 -8.98 1.51 -5.52
N THR A 170 -9.48 0.29 -5.73
CA THR A 170 -10.33 -0.08 -6.87
C THR A 170 -11.60 0.76 -6.91
N ALA A 171 -12.30 0.87 -5.77
CA ALA A 171 -13.52 1.67 -5.66
C ALA A 171 -13.24 3.17 -5.91
N SER A 172 -12.04 3.67 -5.56
CA SER A 172 -11.67 5.06 -5.79
C SER A 172 -11.45 5.39 -7.26
N GLN A 173 -10.93 4.45 -8.07
CA GLN A 173 -10.75 4.62 -9.51
C GLN A 173 -12.08 4.65 -10.26
N ILE A 174 -13.03 3.89 -9.74
CA ILE A 174 -14.41 3.73 -10.23
C ILE A 174 -15.30 4.91 -9.79
N SER A 175 -15.09 5.46 -8.59
CA SER A 175 -15.90 6.56 -8.04
C SER A 175 -15.85 7.84 -8.90
N PHE A 176 -16.87 8.69 -8.78
CA PHE A 176 -16.90 9.98 -9.48
C PHE A 176 -15.71 10.89 -9.14
N ALA A 177 -15.28 11.69 -10.12
CA ALA A 177 -14.15 12.63 -9.95
C ALA A 177 -14.41 13.72 -8.88
N SER A 178 -15.66 13.89 -8.45
CA SER A 178 -16.05 14.86 -7.43
C SER A 178 -16.00 14.33 -5.99
N GLU A 179 -15.90 13.00 -5.80
CA GLU A 179 -15.80 12.37 -4.47
C GLU A 179 -14.34 12.40 -3.98
N ASN A 180 -14.16 12.48 -2.66
CA ASN A 180 -12.85 12.42 -2.05
C ASN A 180 -12.30 10.98 -2.10
N ARG A 181 -11.37 10.75 -3.03
CA ARG A 181 -10.77 9.44 -3.31
C ARG A 181 -9.66 9.04 -2.32
N SER A 182 -8.96 10.01 -1.74
CA SER A 182 -7.66 9.77 -1.09
C SER A 182 -7.72 9.71 0.43
N THR A 183 -8.57 10.50 1.09
CA THR A 183 -8.63 10.53 2.55
C THR A 183 -8.86 9.17 3.18
N ARG A 184 -9.77 8.37 2.62
CA ARG A 184 -10.09 7.05 3.18
C ARG A 184 -8.93 6.06 2.99
N ILE A 185 -8.22 6.15 1.87
CA ILE A 185 -7.03 5.34 1.61
C ILE A 185 -5.91 5.73 2.58
N ARG A 186 -5.69 7.03 2.79
CA ARG A 186 -4.71 7.55 3.78
C ARG A 186 -5.00 7.07 5.20
N VAL A 187 -6.27 7.03 5.62
CA VAL A 187 -6.64 6.47 6.93
C VAL A 187 -6.28 4.99 7.04
N VAL A 188 -6.55 4.19 5.99
CA VAL A 188 -6.14 2.78 5.97
C VAL A 188 -4.62 2.64 6.00
N MET A 189 -3.88 3.54 5.34
CA MET A 189 -2.42 3.55 5.40
C MET A 189 -1.89 3.79 6.83
N VAL A 190 -2.51 4.68 7.61
CA VAL A 190 -2.17 4.88 9.03
C VAL A 190 -2.50 3.63 9.85
N ILE A 191 -3.67 3.03 9.63
CA ILE A 191 -4.06 1.78 10.31
C ILE A 191 -3.06 0.65 10.00
N GLN A 192 -2.63 0.52 8.75
CA GLN A 192 -1.59 -0.43 8.34
C GLN A 192 -0.27 -0.19 9.07
N GLN A 193 0.17 1.07 9.18
CA GLN A 193 1.34 1.41 9.97
C GLN A 193 1.16 1.04 11.44
N LEU A 194 -0.01 1.30 12.04
CA LEU A 194 -0.28 0.95 13.44
C LEU A 194 -0.24 -0.57 13.66
N ILE A 195 -0.84 -1.34 12.76
CA ILE A 195 -0.78 -2.80 12.77
C ILE A 195 0.67 -3.29 12.65
N TRP A 196 1.46 -2.71 11.74
CA TRP A 196 2.88 -3.01 11.59
C TRP A 196 3.65 -2.72 12.88
N THR A 197 3.46 -1.53 13.48
CA THR A 197 4.13 -1.18 14.74
C THR A 197 3.79 -2.14 15.86
N GLY A 198 2.49 -2.44 16.06
CA GLY A 198 2.07 -3.38 17.09
C GLY A 198 2.68 -4.75 16.87
N SER A 199 2.68 -5.24 15.63
CA SER A 199 3.20 -6.56 15.27
C SER A 199 4.71 -6.67 15.47
N VAL A 200 5.47 -5.64 15.11
CA VAL A 200 6.93 -5.67 15.27
C VAL A 200 7.32 -5.52 16.75
N VAL A 201 6.61 -4.70 17.52
CA VAL A 201 6.83 -4.59 18.96
C VAL A 201 6.48 -5.90 19.68
N THR A 202 5.39 -6.58 19.30
CA THR A 202 5.08 -7.90 19.89
C THR A 202 6.15 -8.94 19.57
N VAL A 203 6.67 -8.96 18.34
CA VAL A 203 7.79 -9.84 17.98
C VAL A 203 9.04 -9.50 18.78
N ALA A 204 9.38 -8.22 18.95
CA ALA A 204 10.54 -7.80 19.74
C ALA A 204 10.43 -8.19 21.23
N LEU A 205 9.21 -8.23 21.79
CA LEU A 205 8.97 -8.67 23.17
C LEU A 205 9.10 -10.19 23.33
N MET A 206 8.73 -10.97 22.33
CA MET A 206 8.78 -12.44 22.38
C MET A 206 10.16 -12.99 22.05
N SER A 207 10.82 -12.37 21.07
CA SER A 207 12.15 -12.75 20.58
C SER A 207 13.03 -11.51 20.61
N PRO A 208 13.59 -11.14 21.78
CA PRO A 208 14.42 -9.96 21.92
C PRO A 208 15.73 -10.13 21.15
N ASP A 209 15.72 -9.67 19.90
CA ASP A 209 16.88 -9.59 19.02
C ASP A 209 17.35 -8.14 18.94
N LYS A 210 18.67 -7.92 18.94
CA LYS A 210 19.29 -6.59 18.77
C LYS A 210 19.00 -5.96 17.40
N TYR A 211 18.60 -6.75 16.39
CA TYR A 211 18.34 -6.28 15.03
C TYR A 211 16.86 -5.98 14.72
N TRP A 212 15.96 -6.07 15.71
CA TRP A 212 14.51 -5.92 15.49
C TRP A 212 14.12 -4.58 14.83
N LEU A 213 14.79 -3.47 15.21
CA LEU A 213 14.56 -2.15 14.63
C LEU A 213 14.91 -2.09 13.14
N LEU A 214 15.94 -2.82 12.70
CA LEU A 214 16.37 -2.83 11.32
C LEU A 214 15.28 -3.47 10.43
N VAL A 215 14.71 -4.58 10.89
CA VAL A 215 13.56 -5.23 10.23
C VAL A 215 12.35 -4.30 10.22
N ALA A 216 12.06 -3.65 11.36
CA ALA A 216 10.95 -2.72 11.53
C ALA A 216 11.01 -1.56 10.52
N PHE A 217 12.18 -0.91 10.43
CA PHE A 217 12.39 0.25 9.57
C PHE A 217 12.55 -0.14 8.10
N SER A 218 13.15 -1.28 7.79
CA SER A 218 13.24 -1.76 6.40
C SER A 218 11.86 -1.99 5.80
N GLY A 219 10.98 -2.70 6.53
CA GLY A 219 9.60 -2.96 6.08
C GLY A 219 8.77 -1.68 5.95
N ALA A 220 8.83 -0.80 6.95
CA ALA A 220 8.11 0.47 6.92
C ALA A 220 8.66 1.45 5.87
N GLY A 221 9.98 1.46 5.66
CA GLY A 221 10.65 2.26 4.65
C GLY A 221 10.22 1.88 3.24
N LEU A 222 10.20 0.58 2.94
CA LEU A 222 9.70 0.07 1.66
C LEU A 222 8.21 0.42 1.46
N TYR A 223 7.40 0.21 2.50
CA TYR A 223 5.98 0.51 2.46
C TYR A 223 5.73 2.00 2.16
N TRP A 224 6.38 2.92 2.87
CA TRP A 224 6.25 4.36 2.65
C TRP A 224 6.93 4.84 1.36
N ALA A 225 7.97 4.15 0.86
CA ALA A 225 8.52 4.42 -0.47
C ALA A 225 7.46 4.17 -1.55
N VAL A 226 6.81 3.00 -1.50
CA VAL A 226 5.78 2.61 -2.46
C VAL A 226 4.56 3.52 -2.32
N MET A 227 3.99 3.66 -1.13
CA MET A 227 2.81 4.49 -0.91
C MET A 227 3.08 5.97 -1.15
N GLY A 228 4.24 6.47 -0.74
CA GLY A 228 4.69 7.83 -0.99
C GLY A 228 4.79 8.15 -2.48
N SER A 229 5.26 7.21 -3.30
CA SER A 229 5.33 7.40 -4.76
C SER A 229 3.95 7.60 -5.41
N PHE A 230 2.93 6.86 -4.95
CA PHE A 230 1.54 7.05 -5.40
C PHE A 230 0.96 8.39 -4.92
N LEU A 231 1.23 8.76 -3.68
CA LEU A 231 0.74 10.01 -3.07
C LEU A 231 1.33 11.25 -3.74
N VAL A 232 2.63 11.24 -4.06
CA VAL A 232 3.31 12.32 -4.79
C VAL A 232 2.74 12.48 -6.21
N GLY A 233 2.27 11.38 -6.82
CA GLY A 233 1.60 11.39 -8.11
C GLY A 233 0.16 11.92 -8.08
N GLU A 234 -0.40 12.25 -6.92
CA GLU A 234 -1.80 12.67 -6.81
C GLU A 234 -2.05 14.08 -7.39
N GLU A 235 -3.23 14.30 -7.98
CA GLU A 235 -3.65 15.64 -8.43
C GLU A 235 -4.35 16.39 -7.28
N ALA A 236 -3.96 17.64 -6.99
CA ALA A 236 -4.49 18.47 -5.90
C ALA A 236 -5.89 19.08 -6.16
N LYS A 237 -6.69 18.49 -7.05
CA LYS A 237 -8.01 19.05 -7.42
C LYS A 237 -9.08 18.66 -6.39
N LEU A 238 -9.20 19.45 -5.34
CA LEU A 238 -10.34 19.40 -4.43
C LEU A 238 -11.61 19.92 -5.11
N SER A 239 -12.66 19.08 -5.18
CA SER A 239 -13.96 19.49 -5.70
C SER A 239 -14.59 20.58 -4.81
N PRO A 240 -15.45 21.47 -5.36
CA PRO A 240 -16.12 22.49 -4.57
C PRO A 240 -16.92 21.91 -3.39
N ARG A 241 -17.48 20.70 -3.54
CA ARG A 241 -18.17 19.97 -2.47
C ARG A 241 -17.22 19.52 -1.36
N ALA A 242 -16.03 19.04 -1.70
CA ALA A 242 -15.01 18.66 -0.71
C ALA A 242 -14.47 19.87 0.06
N ARG A 243 -14.25 21.01 -0.62
CA ARG A 243 -13.84 22.28 0.01
C ARG A 243 -14.84 22.79 1.05
N ARG A 244 -16.13 22.47 0.90
CA ARG A 244 -17.20 22.83 1.86
C ARG A 244 -17.17 21.98 3.14
N ARG A 245 -16.47 20.85 3.17
CA ARG A 245 -16.38 19.97 4.35
C ARG A 245 -15.10 20.17 5.16
N LEU A 246 -14.26 21.13 4.77
CA LEU A 246 -13.03 21.43 5.48
C LEU A 246 -13.31 21.98 6.89
N PRO A 247 -12.55 21.56 7.91
CA PRO A 247 -12.72 22.04 9.27
C PRO A 247 -12.46 23.55 9.38
N GLN A 248 -13.24 24.22 10.23
CA GLN A 248 -13.10 25.65 10.49
C GLN A 248 -12.09 25.97 11.60
N SER A 249 -11.83 25.03 12.51
CA SER A 249 -10.87 25.21 13.60
C SER A 249 -9.42 25.14 13.09
N LEU A 250 -8.54 25.97 13.67
CA LEU A 250 -7.11 26.01 13.33
C LEU A 250 -6.43 24.64 13.57
N LEU A 251 -6.69 24.01 14.71
CA LEU A 251 -6.18 22.66 15.03
C LEU A 251 -6.72 21.60 14.07
N GLY A 252 -8.01 21.68 13.71
CA GLY A 252 -8.60 20.78 12.73
C GLY A 252 -7.93 20.91 11.37
N ARG A 253 -7.58 22.13 10.95
CA ARG A 253 -6.82 22.34 9.71
C ARG A 253 -5.40 21.80 9.82
N MET A 254 -4.70 22.03 10.92
CA MET A 254 -3.33 21.54 11.09
C MET A 254 -3.22 20.02 11.01
N VAL A 255 -4.24 19.27 11.45
CA VAL A 255 -4.21 17.80 11.44
C VAL A 255 -4.87 17.22 10.18
N PHE A 256 -6.08 17.66 9.84
CA PHE A 256 -6.87 17.03 8.77
C PHE A 256 -6.49 17.50 7.36
N THR A 257 -5.73 18.58 7.20
CA THR A 257 -5.31 19.05 5.87
C THR A 257 -4.39 18.03 5.19
N TRP A 258 -3.57 17.30 5.95
CA TRP A 258 -2.69 16.26 5.42
C TRP A 258 -3.43 15.01 4.93
N PHE A 259 -4.71 14.87 5.25
CA PHE A 259 -5.55 13.79 4.73
C PHE A 259 -6.24 14.17 3.42
N ASN A 260 -6.19 15.43 3.01
CA ASN A 260 -6.82 15.89 1.76
C ASN A 260 -6.02 15.45 0.53
N PRO A 261 -6.69 15.16 -0.60
CA PRO A 261 -6.02 14.79 -1.85
C PRO A 261 -5.04 15.88 -2.32
N GLY A 262 -3.88 15.44 -2.82
CA GLY A 262 -2.87 16.32 -3.41
C GLY A 262 -1.45 15.77 -3.27
N SER A 263 -0.61 16.10 -4.25
CA SER A 263 0.81 15.70 -4.27
C SER A 263 1.59 16.28 -3.09
N GLU A 264 1.23 17.49 -2.64
CA GLU A 264 1.94 18.21 -1.60
C GLU A 264 1.60 17.69 -0.21
N THR A 265 0.30 17.58 0.06
CA THR A 265 -0.21 16.96 1.30
C THR A 265 0.22 15.49 1.38
N GLY A 266 0.29 14.80 0.25
CA GLY A 266 0.74 13.40 0.16
C GLY A 266 2.20 13.22 0.54
N TYR A 267 3.09 14.11 0.07
CA TYR A 267 4.51 14.11 0.47
C TYR A 267 4.65 14.33 1.98
N ILE A 268 4.06 15.41 2.51
CA ILE A 268 4.16 15.72 3.95
C ILE A 268 3.54 14.63 4.81
N PHE A 269 2.40 14.08 4.39
CA PHE A 269 1.75 12.96 5.06
C PHE A 269 2.68 11.74 5.17
N CYS A 270 3.38 11.38 4.09
CA CYS A 270 4.34 10.27 4.09
C CYS A 270 5.51 10.53 5.07
N ILE A 271 6.16 11.70 4.96
CA ILE A 271 7.30 12.05 5.83
C ILE A 271 6.87 12.11 7.31
N ALA A 272 5.73 12.73 7.61
CA ALA A 272 5.24 12.88 8.97
C ALA A 272 4.89 11.52 9.62
N ASN A 273 4.28 10.59 8.87
CA ASN A 273 3.98 9.26 9.39
C ASN A 273 5.23 8.42 9.62
N LEU A 274 6.21 8.50 8.72
CA LEU A 274 7.49 7.82 8.91
C LEU A 274 8.27 8.42 10.09
N LEU A 275 8.29 9.74 10.24
CA LEU A 275 8.93 10.39 11.38
C LEU A 275 8.25 10.00 12.70
N ALA A 276 6.91 9.99 12.74
CA ALA A 276 6.15 9.53 13.90
C ALA A 276 6.48 8.07 14.24
N LEU A 277 6.59 7.21 13.23
CA LEU A 277 7.00 5.81 13.40
C LEU A 277 8.39 5.70 14.04
N ILE A 278 9.36 6.46 13.51
CA ILE A 278 10.74 6.46 14.01
C ILE A 278 10.77 6.89 15.47
N VAL A 279 10.11 7.99 15.81
CA VAL A 279 10.05 8.47 17.20
C VAL A 279 9.43 7.43 18.12
N VAL A 280 8.31 6.80 17.73
CA VAL A 280 7.64 5.77 18.54
C VAL A 280 8.52 4.55 18.74
N LEU A 281 9.12 4.00 17.68
CA LEU A 281 9.93 2.79 17.77
C LEU A 281 11.26 3.01 18.51
N LEU A 282 11.89 4.19 18.37
CA LEU A 282 13.06 4.54 19.16
C LEU A 282 12.73 4.73 20.64
N PHE A 283 11.58 5.32 20.95
CA PHE A 283 11.09 5.40 22.33
C PHE A 283 10.85 4.00 22.91
N VAL A 284 10.24 3.09 22.14
CA VAL A 284 10.03 1.70 22.55
C VAL A 284 11.37 0.98 22.74
N ASP A 285 12.35 1.14 21.84
CA ASP A 285 13.69 0.55 22.00
C ASP A 285 14.36 0.99 23.30
N GLU A 286 14.30 2.28 23.62
CA GLU A 286 14.86 2.81 24.87
C GLU A 286 14.13 2.25 26.10
N MET A 287 12.80 2.13 26.05
CA MET A 287 12.01 1.51 27.13
C MET A 287 12.34 0.02 27.31
N LEU A 288 12.55 -0.73 26.22
CA LEU A 288 12.93 -2.14 26.27
C LEU A 288 14.34 -2.34 26.83
N ARG A 289 15.28 -1.44 26.53
CA ARG A 289 16.62 -1.43 27.13
C ARG A 289 16.58 -1.04 28.60
N PHE A 290 15.78 -0.03 28.94
CA PHE A 290 15.58 0.41 30.34
C PHE A 290 15.00 -0.70 31.22
N THR A 291 14.08 -1.50 30.68
CA THR A 291 13.50 -2.66 31.36
C THR A 291 14.36 -3.93 31.31
N ALA A 292 15.59 -3.84 30.76
CA ALA A 292 16.52 -4.94 30.58
C ALA A 292 15.98 -6.14 29.75
N VAL A 293 14.94 -5.90 28.93
CA VAL A 293 14.46 -6.88 27.93
C VAL A 293 15.47 -7.00 26.79
N LEU A 294 16.07 -5.87 26.39
CA LEU A 294 17.16 -5.83 25.41
C LEU A 294 18.50 -5.50 26.08
N PRO A 295 19.63 -5.99 25.53
CA PRO A 295 20.95 -5.63 26.03
C PRO A 295 21.21 -4.12 25.99
N ALA A 296 21.90 -3.60 27.00
CA ALA A 296 22.37 -2.22 27.00
C ALA A 296 23.40 -2.00 25.87
N GLY A 297 23.27 -0.89 25.14
CA GLY A 297 24.19 -0.53 24.05
C GLY A 297 23.52 0.37 23.00
N PRO A 298 24.32 1.00 22.13
CA PRO A 298 23.78 1.81 21.04
C PRO A 298 23.01 0.94 20.05
N SER A 299 21.83 1.42 19.62
CA SER A 299 21.04 0.72 18.62
C SER A 299 21.50 1.11 17.20
N THR A 300 22.06 0.16 16.46
CA THR A 300 22.37 0.34 15.02
C THR A 300 21.13 0.76 14.22
N GLY A 301 19.95 0.31 14.66
CA GLY A 301 18.65 0.71 14.11
C GLY A 301 18.35 2.21 14.14
N SER A 302 18.91 2.97 15.09
CA SER A 302 18.67 4.43 15.17
C SER A 302 19.32 5.19 14.02
N TRP A 303 20.59 4.90 13.72
CA TRP A 303 21.31 5.48 12.59
C TRP A 303 20.71 5.05 11.26
N PHE A 304 20.31 3.77 11.15
CA PHE A 304 19.61 3.25 9.99
C PHE A 304 18.30 4.02 9.73
N ALA A 305 17.51 4.28 10.77
CA ALA A 305 16.25 5.01 10.66
C ALA A 305 16.44 6.46 10.17
N LEU A 306 17.46 7.16 10.68
CA LEU A 306 17.77 8.52 10.27
C LEU A 306 18.22 8.59 8.81
N LEU A 307 19.09 7.67 8.39
CA LEU A 307 19.53 7.60 6.99
C LEU A 307 18.37 7.25 6.05
N LEU A 308 17.53 6.29 6.44
CA LEU A 308 16.34 5.90 5.69
C LEU A 308 15.36 7.07 5.53
N LEU A 309 15.11 7.82 6.60
CA LEU A 309 14.29 9.04 6.56
C LEU A 309 14.89 10.07 5.61
N ALA A 310 16.21 10.28 5.65
CA ALA A 310 16.90 11.20 4.75
C ALA A 310 16.72 10.78 3.27
N TYR A 311 16.93 9.50 2.95
CA TYR A 311 16.72 9.00 1.59
C TYR A 311 15.27 9.15 1.12
N LEU A 312 14.29 8.83 1.95
CA LEU A 312 12.88 8.98 1.59
C LEU A 312 12.48 10.44 1.41
N MET A 313 12.94 11.33 2.30
CA MET A 313 12.76 12.78 2.15
C MET A 313 13.36 13.30 0.85
N PHE A 314 14.57 12.84 0.51
CA PHE A 314 15.28 13.22 -0.71
C PHE A 314 14.57 12.71 -1.97
N TYR A 315 14.36 11.40 -2.11
CA TYR A 315 13.81 10.80 -3.33
C TYR A 315 12.35 11.18 -3.57
N LEU A 316 11.50 11.16 -2.53
CA LEU A 316 10.11 11.60 -2.68
C LEU A 316 10.02 13.11 -2.94
N GLY A 317 10.88 13.90 -2.29
CA GLY A 317 10.90 15.36 -2.44
C GLY A 317 11.37 15.79 -3.83
N LEU A 318 12.45 15.20 -4.33
CA LEU A 318 12.96 15.44 -5.68
C LEU A 318 11.99 14.92 -6.74
N GLY A 319 11.43 13.72 -6.54
CA GLY A 319 10.42 13.15 -7.41
C GLY A 319 9.18 14.03 -7.53
N ARG A 320 8.70 14.62 -6.42
CA ARG A 320 7.59 15.60 -6.44
C ARG A 320 7.93 16.81 -7.30
N LEU A 321 9.09 17.43 -7.09
CA LEU A 321 9.49 18.63 -7.84
C LEU A 321 9.54 18.33 -9.35
N LEU A 322 10.09 17.18 -9.74
CA LEU A 322 10.11 16.74 -11.13
C LEU A 322 8.71 16.50 -11.69
N VAL A 323 7.80 15.86 -10.93
CA VAL A 323 6.40 15.67 -11.34
C VAL A 323 5.71 17.02 -11.55
N VAL A 324 5.91 17.99 -10.65
CA VAL A 324 5.33 19.34 -10.77
C VAL A 324 5.88 20.07 -12.00
N ILE A 325 7.18 19.96 -12.28
CA ILE A 325 7.82 20.56 -13.46
C ILE A 325 7.30 19.90 -14.74
N LEU A 326 7.29 18.57 -14.81
CA LEU A 326 6.81 17.80 -15.96
C LEU A 326 5.34 18.06 -16.25
N ARG A 327 4.51 18.26 -15.22
CA ARG A 327 3.09 18.64 -15.36
C ARG A 327 2.86 19.97 -16.07
N ARG A 328 3.88 20.83 -16.17
CA ARG A 328 3.81 22.05 -16.98
C ARG A 328 3.83 21.78 -18.48
N PHE A 329 4.38 20.63 -18.88
CA PHE A 329 4.59 20.28 -20.29
C PHE A 329 3.70 19.12 -20.75
N VAL A 330 3.47 18.12 -19.88
CA VAL A 330 2.79 16.86 -20.21
C VAL A 330 1.82 16.47 -19.09
N ARG A 331 0.73 15.77 -19.43
CA ARG A 331 -0.16 15.17 -18.41
C ARG A 331 0.55 13.98 -17.75
N VAL A 332 0.91 14.13 -16.48
CA VAL A 332 1.57 13.08 -15.68
C VAL A 332 0.53 12.36 -14.81
N THR A 333 0.25 11.10 -15.13
CA THR A 333 -0.63 10.22 -14.33
C THR A 333 0.06 9.76 -13.04
N GLN A 334 -0.72 9.25 -12.08
CA GLN A 334 -0.18 8.68 -10.83
C GLN A 334 0.85 7.57 -11.08
N LEU A 335 0.56 6.64 -12.01
CA LEU A 335 1.49 5.56 -12.37
C LEU A 335 2.79 6.11 -12.99
N ALA A 336 2.70 7.13 -13.83
CA ALA A 336 3.89 7.75 -14.42
C ALA A 336 4.79 8.37 -13.34
N ALA A 337 4.21 8.94 -12.27
CA ALA A 337 4.99 9.40 -11.12
C ALA A 337 5.71 8.24 -10.41
N VAL A 338 5.04 7.10 -10.18
CA VAL A 338 5.66 5.91 -9.59
C VAL A 338 6.86 5.44 -10.41
N PHE A 339 6.70 5.31 -11.74
CA PHE A 339 7.78 4.90 -12.63
C PHE A 339 8.94 5.91 -12.65
N LEU A 340 8.64 7.21 -12.58
CA LEU A 340 9.65 8.25 -12.49
C LEU A 340 10.47 8.12 -11.20
N LEU A 341 9.82 7.94 -10.06
CA LEU A 341 10.52 7.76 -8.78
C LEU A 341 11.33 6.47 -8.74
N LEU A 342 10.78 5.36 -9.25
CA LEU A 342 11.50 4.09 -9.35
C LEU A 342 12.72 4.23 -10.26
N GLY A 343 12.58 4.90 -11.40
CA GLY A 343 13.69 5.22 -12.30
C GLY A 343 14.76 6.06 -11.62
N MET A 344 14.38 7.07 -10.84
CA MET A 344 15.34 7.88 -10.07
C MET A 344 16.08 7.08 -9.01
N ALA A 345 15.37 6.26 -8.23
CA ALA A 345 16.00 5.40 -7.21
C ALA A 345 16.96 4.38 -7.84
N PHE A 346 16.60 3.86 -9.02
CA PHE A 346 17.44 2.94 -9.79
C PHE A 346 18.68 3.62 -10.36
N VAL A 347 18.52 4.80 -10.98
CA VAL A 347 19.64 5.60 -11.48
C VAL A 347 20.55 6.06 -10.33
N GLY A 348 20.00 6.41 -9.17
CA GLY A 348 20.80 6.75 -7.99
C GLY A 348 21.63 5.58 -7.47
N ALA A 349 21.05 4.38 -7.41
CA ALA A 349 21.77 3.17 -6.99
C ALA A 349 22.80 2.70 -8.04
N LEU A 350 22.35 2.40 -9.27
CA LEU A 350 23.24 1.89 -10.32
C LEU A 350 24.21 2.95 -10.84
N GLY A 351 23.78 4.20 -10.96
CA GLY A 351 24.64 5.28 -11.45
C GLY A 351 25.84 5.49 -10.53
N SER A 352 25.63 5.46 -9.21
CA SER A 352 26.74 5.55 -8.24
C SER A 352 27.71 4.37 -8.37
N TRP A 353 27.19 3.16 -8.59
CA TRP A 353 28.00 1.96 -8.78
C TRP A 353 28.81 1.98 -10.09
N VAL A 354 28.18 2.33 -11.21
CA VAL A 354 28.85 2.46 -12.51
C VAL A 354 29.90 3.57 -12.46
N PHE A 355 29.59 4.70 -11.83
CA PHE A 355 30.53 5.81 -11.70
C PHE A 355 31.77 5.41 -10.90
N GLN A 356 31.59 4.71 -9.78
CA GLN A 356 32.71 4.25 -8.96
C GLN A 356 33.61 3.28 -9.74
N THR A 357 33.02 2.30 -10.43
CA THR A 357 33.79 1.32 -11.22
C THR A 357 34.51 1.93 -12.42
N TRP A 358 34.05 3.09 -12.91
CA TRP A 358 34.68 3.80 -14.03
C TRP A 358 35.84 4.70 -13.59
N VAL A 359 35.75 5.33 -12.41
CA VAL A 359 36.71 6.35 -11.96
C VAL A 359 37.81 5.79 -11.06
N ILE A 360 37.53 4.73 -10.30
CA ILE A 360 38.44 4.21 -9.26
C ILE A 360 38.76 2.74 -9.54
N ASP A 361 40.02 2.37 -9.32
CA ASP A 361 40.47 0.98 -9.36
C ASP A 361 39.67 0.17 -8.32
N ILE A 362 39.19 -1.03 -8.71
CA ILE A 362 38.25 -1.85 -7.91
C ILE A 362 38.76 -2.10 -6.46
N SER A 363 40.07 -1.98 -6.26
CA SER A 363 40.77 -2.22 -4.99
C SER A 363 40.66 -1.12 -3.95
N SER A 364 40.37 0.15 -4.31
CA SER A 364 40.28 1.27 -3.35
C SER A 364 38.87 1.83 -3.28
N TYR A 365 37.98 1.14 -2.58
CA TYR A 365 36.59 1.54 -2.41
C TYR A 365 36.46 2.77 -1.52
N GLN A 366 35.84 3.86 -2.00
CA GLN A 366 35.57 5.06 -1.21
C GLN A 366 34.05 5.33 -1.12
N VAL A 367 33.52 5.30 0.10
CA VAL A 367 32.09 5.40 0.41
C VAL A 367 31.49 6.76 0.03
N GLY A 368 32.30 7.83 -0.03
CA GLY A 368 31.83 9.18 -0.39
C GLY A 368 31.16 9.27 -1.77
N TRP A 369 31.50 8.38 -2.70
CA TRP A 369 30.93 8.34 -4.05
C TRP A 369 29.59 7.59 -4.14
N GLN A 370 29.19 6.90 -3.06
CA GLN A 370 27.95 6.14 -2.97
C GLN A 370 26.79 6.93 -2.34
N LEU A 371 26.90 8.26 -2.29
CA LEU A 371 25.92 9.14 -1.62
C LEU A 371 24.47 8.89 -2.08
N PHE A 372 24.24 8.66 -3.38
CA PHE A 372 22.90 8.40 -3.91
C PHE A 372 22.49 6.91 -3.85
N ASN A 373 23.42 6.00 -3.55
CA ASN A 373 23.12 4.58 -3.44
C ASN A 373 22.50 4.25 -2.09
N TRP A 374 21.18 4.39 -2.03
CA TRP A 374 20.38 4.09 -0.84
C TRP A 374 20.52 2.64 -0.38
N GLY A 375 20.61 1.69 -1.32
CA GLY A 375 20.70 0.27 -1.00
C GLY A 375 21.99 -0.04 -0.25
N TRP A 376 23.12 0.37 -0.83
CA TRP A 376 24.43 0.09 -0.26
C TRP A 376 24.72 0.83 1.04
N SER A 377 24.39 2.12 1.11
CA SER A 377 24.62 2.93 2.31
C SER A 377 23.79 2.45 3.51
N LEU A 378 22.54 2.03 3.28
CA LEU A 378 21.70 1.44 4.32
C LEU A 378 22.22 0.07 4.78
N THR A 379 22.68 -0.80 3.86
CA THR A 379 23.28 -2.09 4.23
C THR A 379 24.58 -1.88 5.01
N GLN A 380 25.40 -0.89 4.63
CA GLN A 380 26.64 -0.60 5.35
C GLN A 380 26.39 -0.11 6.78
N ILE A 381 25.40 0.75 7.00
CA ILE A 381 25.02 1.15 8.38
C ILE A 381 24.41 -0.02 9.16
N ALA A 382 23.68 -0.90 8.48
CA ALA A 382 23.12 -2.11 9.08
C ALA A 382 24.21 -3.07 9.58
N ASP A 383 25.25 -3.28 8.77
CA ASP A 383 26.32 -4.25 9.05
C ASP A 383 27.39 -3.68 9.99
N ASP A 384 27.92 -2.49 9.67
CA ASP A 384 29.10 -1.91 10.35
C ASP A 384 28.75 -0.81 11.37
N GLY A 385 27.49 -0.36 11.41
CA GLY A 385 27.08 0.79 12.21
C GLY A 385 27.59 2.12 11.65
N ILE A 386 27.87 3.07 12.56
CA ILE A 386 28.35 4.40 12.17
C ILE A 386 29.89 4.43 12.12
N THR A 387 30.43 4.55 10.92
CA THR A 387 31.84 4.76 10.62
C THR A 387 32.05 6.21 10.20
N ALA A 388 33.30 6.67 10.11
CA ALA A 388 33.59 8.05 9.67
C ALA A 388 32.96 8.34 8.29
N ASP A 389 32.99 7.36 7.41
CA ASP A 389 32.43 7.42 6.07
C ASP A 389 30.90 7.46 6.05
N THR A 390 30.23 6.59 6.82
CA THR A 390 28.76 6.58 6.89
C THR A 390 28.20 7.77 7.68
N ALA A 391 28.97 8.33 8.61
CA ALA A 391 28.63 9.61 9.24
C ALA A 391 28.62 10.76 8.22
N TRP A 392 29.59 10.79 7.31
CA TRP A 392 29.63 11.78 6.22
C TRP A 392 28.47 11.63 5.25
N THR A 393 28.13 10.40 4.84
CA THR A 393 26.94 10.20 3.98
C THR A 393 25.65 10.62 4.67
N LEU A 394 25.50 10.32 5.96
CA LEU A 394 24.34 10.73 6.75
C LEU A 394 24.21 12.27 6.84
N VAL A 395 25.31 12.98 7.13
CA VAL A 395 25.30 14.44 7.24
C VAL A 395 24.98 15.09 5.89
N LEU A 396 25.62 14.65 4.81
CA LEU A 396 25.41 15.20 3.47
C LEU A 396 24.00 14.90 2.96
N MET A 397 23.56 13.64 3.03
CA MET A 397 22.22 13.25 2.58
C MET A 397 21.14 13.87 3.47
N GLY A 398 21.35 13.92 4.79
CA GLY A 398 20.46 14.61 5.72
C GLY A 398 20.32 16.09 5.41
N GLY A 399 21.43 16.79 5.12
CA GLY A 399 21.41 18.19 4.71
C GLY A 399 20.65 18.43 3.41
N LEU A 400 20.91 17.62 2.37
CA LEU A 400 20.19 17.69 1.10
C LEU A 400 18.69 17.39 1.27
N ALA A 401 18.36 16.39 2.07
CA ALA A 401 16.99 15.99 2.37
C ALA A 401 16.22 17.10 3.11
N LEU A 402 16.84 17.75 4.09
CA LEU A 402 16.24 18.88 4.82
C LEU A 402 16.03 20.10 3.93
N LEU A 403 16.98 20.40 3.02
CA LEU A 403 16.83 21.47 2.04
C LEU A 403 15.63 21.17 1.13
N LEU A 404 15.56 19.96 0.55
CA LEU A 404 14.44 19.56 -0.30
C LEU A 404 13.11 19.55 0.47
N PHE A 405 13.11 19.09 1.72
CA PHE A 405 11.92 19.14 2.57
C PHE A 405 11.47 20.59 2.81
N GLY A 406 12.40 21.51 3.09
CA GLY A 406 12.12 22.93 3.27
C GLY A 406 11.54 23.58 2.02
N VAL A 407 12.09 23.30 0.84
CA VAL A 407 11.53 23.76 -0.45
C VAL A 407 10.13 23.19 -0.66
N ASN A 408 9.94 21.90 -0.41
CA ASN A 408 8.65 21.23 -0.55
C ASN A 408 7.61 21.82 0.41
N LEU A 409 7.99 22.10 1.66
CA LEU A 409 7.16 22.72 2.69
C LEU A 409 6.78 24.16 2.33
N TRP A 410 7.73 24.95 1.84
CA TRP A 410 7.46 26.32 1.37
C TRP A 410 6.40 26.34 0.26
N LEU A 411 6.52 25.41 -0.70
CA LEU A 411 5.54 25.27 -1.78
C LEU A 411 4.14 24.87 -1.27
N THR A 412 4.02 24.27 -0.08
CA THR A 412 2.73 23.84 0.49
C THR A 412 1.94 24.94 1.20
N LEU A 413 2.57 26.08 1.51
CA LEU A 413 1.92 27.16 2.24
C LEU A 413 0.62 27.67 1.58
N PRO A 414 0.55 27.86 0.25
CA PRO A 414 -0.69 28.29 -0.40
C PRO A 414 -1.82 27.26 -0.28
N GLU A 415 -1.53 25.96 -0.42
CA GLU A 415 -2.54 24.90 -0.30
C GLU A 415 -3.01 24.71 1.15
N ALA A 416 -2.09 24.81 2.12
CA ALA A 416 -2.43 24.76 3.54
C ALA A 416 -3.28 25.96 3.99
N SER A 417 -3.18 27.10 3.28
CA SER A 417 -4.00 28.28 3.51
C SER A 417 -5.40 28.23 2.88
N ALA A 418 -5.73 27.16 2.14
CA ALA A 418 -7.00 27.06 1.43
C ALA A 418 -8.20 27.10 2.39
N VAL A 419 -9.02 28.14 2.25
CA VAL A 419 -10.18 28.40 3.12
C VAL A 419 -11.40 27.64 2.64
N ARG A 420 -12.20 27.14 3.59
CA ARG A 420 -13.53 26.56 3.34
C ARG A 420 -14.36 27.54 2.51
N MET A 421 -14.82 27.11 1.34
CA MET A 421 -15.76 27.87 0.54
C MET A 421 -17.16 27.76 1.15
N LEU A 422 -17.83 28.90 1.38
CA LEU A 422 -19.22 28.92 1.84
C LEU A 422 -20.11 28.25 0.79
N ALA A 423 -21.10 27.49 1.24
CA ALA A 423 -22.09 26.90 0.33
C ALA A 423 -22.90 28.05 -0.31
N PRO A 424 -23.14 28.03 -1.64
CA PRO A 424 -24.05 28.96 -2.27
C PRO A 424 -25.45 28.82 -1.64
N GLU A 425 -26.16 29.93 -1.51
CA GLU A 425 -27.48 30.00 -0.85
C GLU A 425 -28.46 28.97 -1.41
N ARG A 426 -28.49 28.79 -2.74
CA ARG A 426 -29.26 27.75 -3.44
C ARG A 426 -29.01 26.32 -2.94
N VAL A 427 -27.77 25.98 -2.57
CA VAL A 427 -27.45 24.62 -2.07
C VAL A 427 -27.89 24.45 -0.63
N LEU A 428 -27.85 25.52 0.17
CA LEU A 428 -28.36 25.49 1.54
C LEU A 428 -29.89 25.34 1.54
N GLU A 429 -30.57 26.00 0.59
CA GLU A 429 -32.00 25.83 0.35
C GLU A 429 -32.31 24.37 -0.02
N ASP A 430 -31.63 23.80 -1.02
CA ASP A 430 -31.83 22.40 -1.44
C ASP A 430 -31.53 21.39 -0.31
N GLU A 431 -30.45 21.59 0.46
CA GLU A 431 -30.12 20.74 1.61
C GLU A 431 -31.13 20.88 2.76
N SER A 432 -31.68 22.08 2.98
CA SER A 432 -32.74 22.30 3.97
C SER A 432 -34.05 21.60 3.57
N VAL A 433 -34.41 21.62 2.29
CA VAL A 433 -35.58 20.91 1.74
C VAL A 433 -35.41 19.39 1.86
N LEU A 434 -34.19 18.89 1.62
CA LEU A 434 -33.86 17.47 1.81
C LEU A 434 -33.81 17.07 3.29
N SER A 435 -33.31 17.92 4.18
CA SER A 435 -33.26 17.65 5.62
C SER A 435 -34.64 17.71 6.28
N GLN A 436 -35.57 18.50 5.75
CA GLN A 436 -36.98 18.53 6.18
C GLN A 436 -37.75 17.28 5.74
N LYS A 437 -37.36 16.67 4.61
CA LYS A 437 -37.79 15.32 4.23
C LYS A 437 -36.96 14.28 4.99
N GLY A 438 -37.29 14.04 6.27
CA GLY A 438 -36.60 13.05 7.10
C GLY A 438 -36.46 11.64 6.47
N PRO A 439 -35.64 10.75 7.05
CA PRO A 439 -35.23 9.46 6.47
C PRO A 439 -36.35 8.40 6.28
N GLY A 440 -37.62 8.80 6.35
CA GLY A 440 -38.79 7.91 6.21
C GLY A 440 -39.45 7.85 4.83
N VAL A 441 -38.97 8.55 3.80
CA VAL A 441 -39.70 8.65 2.50
C VAL A 441 -38.99 8.00 1.31
N ALA A 442 -37.83 7.35 1.52
CA ALA A 442 -37.12 6.65 0.44
C ALA A 442 -37.58 5.19 0.23
N ALA A 443 -38.75 4.79 0.74
CA ALA A 443 -39.47 3.67 0.13
C ALA A 443 -40.18 4.22 -1.11
N ALA A 444 -39.47 4.23 -2.24
CA ALA A 444 -40.08 4.48 -3.54
C ALA A 444 -41.33 3.59 -3.64
N ARG A 445 -42.52 4.19 -3.63
CA ARG A 445 -43.75 3.49 -3.96
C ARG A 445 -43.56 2.97 -5.38
N SER A 446 -43.41 1.65 -5.49
CA SER A 446 -43.43 0.93 -6.76
C SER A 446 -44.63 1.41 -7.58
N PRO A 447 -44.45 1.87 -8.84
CA PRO A 447 -45.54 2.30 -9.71
C PRO A 447 -46.58 1.19 -9.98
N TRP A 448 -46.22 -0.06 -9.67
CA TRP A 448 -47.00 -1.26 -9.98
C TRP A 448 -48.10 -1.57 -8.97
N ARG A 449 -48.14 -0.89 -7.81
CA ARG A 449 -49.18 -1.13 -6.78
C ARG A 449 -50.55 -0.52 -7.09
N GLU A 450 -50.65 0.35 -8.10
CA GLU A 450 -51.93 0.95 -8.51
C GLU A 450 -52.70 0.09 -9.52
N MET A 451 -52.07 -0.96 -10.07
CA MET A 451 -52.70 -1.87 -11.03
C MET A 451 -53.42 -3.06 -10.39
N ASP A 452 -53.22 -3.30 -9.09
CA ASP A 452 -53.86 -4.42 -8.36
C ASP A 452 -55.21 -4.03 -7.73
N SER A 453 -55.68 -2.79 -7.95
CA SER A 453 -56.91 -2.25 -7.36
C SER A 453 -57.92 -1.74 -8.40
N ALA A 454 -57.92 -2.29 -9.61
CA ALA A 454 -58.91 -2.02 -10.65
C ALA A 454 -59.69 -3.29 -11.02
#